data_AF-A0A7W6L4V6-F1
#
_entry.id   AF-A0A7W6L4V6-F1
#
_cell.length_a   1.000
_cell.length_b   1.000
_cell.length_c   1.000
_cell.angle_alpha   90.00
_cell.angle_beta   90.00
_cell.angle_gamma   90.00
#
_symmetry.space_group_name_H-M   'P 1'
#
loop_
_entity.id
_entity.type
_entity.pdbx_description
1 polymer ?
#
loop_
_entity_poly.entity_id
_entity_poly.type
_entity_poly.pdbx_seq_one_letter_code
_entity_poly.pdbx_strand_id
1 'polypeptide(L)'
;MKLPDSYVHRDERGYSHDIEKYLHPHQVELLARELLLHADRSGRPTGHSLANWPDFANVKSALDTFANDVHEDNPNTDIMLTLHRIAQAQFPRFSRLTRAKIGRYLAMYRTPALRAIFEEHMGIDVDTYFVLTFAVIASALSRVQMNTMTDYEILGVDRSQSTRFFERISGSLEPMRKKLIDTQRRPPDFE
;
A
#
# COMPACT_ATOMS: atom_id res chain seq x y z
N MET A 1 -23.02 5.27 -0.14
CA MET A 1 -23.29 4.66 -1.47
C MET A 1 -23.31 3.15 -1.27
N LYS A 2 -24.36 2.45 -1.73
CA LYS A 2 -24.46 0.98 -1.56
C LYS A 2 -23.48 0.28 -2.52
N LEU A 3 -22.74 -0.71 -2.03
CA LEU A 3 -21.94 -1.60 -2.88
C LEU A 3 -22.85 -2.34 -3.87
N PRO A 4 -22.38 -2.62 -5.10
CA PRO A 4 -23.13 -3.48 -6.03
C PRO A 4 -23.15 -4.94 -5.53
N ASP A 5 -24.18 -5.71 -5.89
CA ASP A 5 -24.34 -7.11 -5.47
C ASP A 5 -23.25 -8.03 -6.04
N SER A 6 -22.59 -7.61 -7.13
CA SER A 6 -21.38 -8.23 -7.69
C SER A 6 -20.47 -7.16 -8.27
N TYR A 7 -19.16 -7.46 -8.40
CA TYR A 7 -18.20 -6.57 -9.06
C TYR A 7 -17.41 -7.32 -10.10
N VAL A 8 -17.32 -6.73 -11.28
CA VAL A 8 -16.45 -7.18 -12.37
C VAL A 8 -15.63 -5.97 -12.80
N HIS A 9 -14.31 -6.09 -12.75
CA HIS A 9 -13.42 -4.97 -13.08
C HIS A 9 -13.59 -4.50 -14.53
N ARG A 10 -13.84 -5.42 -15.46
CA ARG A 10 -14.24 -5.13 -16.84
C ARG A 10 -15.44 -5.97 -17.23
N ASP A 11 -16.50 -5.33 -17.71
CA ASP A 11 -17.66 -6.05 -18.22
C ASP A 11 -17.37 -6.74 -19.57
N GLU A 12 -18.31 -7.56 -20.04
CA GLU A 12 -18.23 -8.26 -21.33
C GLU A 12 -18.13 -7.32 -22.54
N ARG A 13 -18.48 -6.03 -22.35
CA ARG A 13 -18.43 -4.97 -23.35
C ARG A 13 -17.12 -4.18 -23.30
N GLY A 14 -16.24 -4.50 -22.36
CA GLY A 14 -14.92 -3.89 -22.18
C GLY A 14 -14.92 -2.60 -21.35
N TYR A 15 -16.04 -2.21 -20.73
CA TYR A 15 -16.08 -1.07 -19.82
C TYR A 15 -15.48 -1.42 -18.47
N SER A 16 -14.54 -0.60 -18.01
CA SER A 16 -13.96 -0.73 -16.68
C SER A 16 -14.88 -0.16 -15.61
N HIS A 17 -15.25 -0.97 -14.63
CA HIS A 17 -15.96 -0.49 -13.45
C HIS A 17 -14.98 -0.03 -12.38
N ASP A 18 -15.18 1.20 -11.91
CA ASP A 18 -14.28 1.83 -10.96
C ASP A 18 -14.64 1.47 -9.52
N ILE A 19 -13.80 0.67 -8.87
CA ILE A 19 -13.95 0.32 -7.45
C ILE A 19 -13.68 1.53 -6.54
N GLU A 20 -12.94 2.54 -7.00
CA GLU A 20 -12.62 3.75 -6.23
C GLU A 20 -13.87 4.58 -5.92
N LYS A 21 -14.95 4.39 -6.68
CA LYS A 21 -16.27 4.99 -6.37
C LYS A 21 -16.87 4.45 -5.07
N TYR A 22 -16.48 3.25 -4.68
CA TYR A 22 -17.03 2.57 -3.52
C TYR A 22 -16.04 2.51 -2.37
N LEU A 23 -14.74 2.37 -2.66
CA LEU A 23 -13.70 2.18 -1.66
C LEU A 23 -12.74 3.38 -1.63
N HIS A 24 -12.73 4.09 -0.51
CA HIS A 24 -11.83 5.23 -0.34
C HIS A 24 -10.40 4.79 0.04
N PRO A 25 -9.36 5.54 -0.36
CA PRO A 25 -7.96 5.17 -0.09
C PRO A 25 -7.65 4.86 1.38
N HIS A 26 -8.25 5.60 2.32
CA HIS A 26 -8.05 5.39 3.75
C HIS A 26 -8.69 4.08 4.26
N GLN A 27 -9.77 3.62 3.63
CA GLN A 27 -10.38 2.32 3.92
C GLN A 27 -9.48 1.20 3.42
N VAL A 28 -8.75 1.39 2.30
CA VAL A 28 -7.74 0.43 1.83
C VAL A 28 -6.60 0.29 2.83
N GLU A 29 -6.11 1.41 3.38
CA GLU A 29 -5.06 1.39 4.42
C GLU A 29 -5.52 0.63 5.67
N LEU A 30 -6.74 0.90 6.14
CA LEU A 30 -7.34 0.21 7.28
C LEU A 30 -7.52 -1.28 7.00
N LEU A 31 -8.09 -1.65 5.85
CA LEU A 31 -8.24 -3.05 5.42
C LEU A 31 -6.89 -3.79 5.39
N ALA A 32 -5.87 -3.17 4.80
CA ALA A 32 -4.53 -3.76 4.73
C ALA A 32 -3.96 -4.00 6.12
N ARG A 33 -4.15 -3.07 7.06
CA ARG A 33 -3.73 -3.23 8.45
C ARG A 33 -4.47 -4.38 9.14
N GLU A 34 -5.80 -4.43 9.04
CA GLU A 34 -6.60 -5.46 9.70
C GLU A 34 -6.28 -6.86 9.13
N LEU A 35 -6.07 -6.97 7.82
CA LEU A 35 -5.58 -8.20 7.20
C LEU A 35 -4.23 -8.64 7.76
N LEU A 36 -3.26 -7.73 7.86
CA LEU A 36 -1.94 -8.06 8.42
C LEU A 36 -2.02 -8.55 9.87
N LEU A 37 -2.98 -8.03 10.64
CA LEU A 37 -3.17 -8.39 12.05
C LEU A 37 -3.96 -9.68 12.25
N HIS A 38 -4.93 -9.98 11.39
CA HIS A 38 -5.95 -11.00 11.64
C HIS A 38 -6.03 -12.13 10.61
N ALA A 39 -5.37 -12.02 9.45
CA ALA A 39 -5.40 -13.08 8.44
C ALA A 39 -4.81 -14.40 8.98
N ASP A 40 -5.46 -15.52 8.66
CA ASP A 40 -4.93 -16.85 8.96
C ASP A 40 -3.67 -17.12 8.13
N ARG A 41 -2.72 -17.80 8.76
CA ARG A 41 -1.37 -18.09 8.24
C ARG A 41 -1.09 -19.58 8.15
N SER A 42 -2.09 -20.41 8.45
CA SER A 42 -2.00 -21.85 8.34
C SER A 42 -1.72 -22.33 6.90
N GLY A 43 -1.84 -21.43 5.91
CA GLY A 43 -1.72 -21.74 4.48
C GLY A 43 -2.89 -22.59 3.96
N ARG A 44 -3.86 -22.88 4.84
CA ARG A 44 -5.09 -23.58 4.47
C ARG A 44 -6.11 -22.52 4.06
N PRO A 45 -6.92 -22.79 3.02
CA PRO A 45 -8.04 -21.93 2.72
C PRO A 45 -8.93 -21.83 3.95
N THR A 46 -8.95 -20.65 4.57
CA THR A 46 -10.07 -20.27 5.43
C THR A 46 -11.30 -20.15 4.54
N GLY A 47 -12.49 -20.45 5.08
CA GLY A 47 -13.74 -20.31 4.33
C GLY A 47 -14.02 -18.89 3.81
N HIS A 48 -13.25 -17.89 4.26
CA HIS A 48 -13.38 -16.49 3.89
C HIS A 48 -12.11 -15.95 3.21
N SER A 49 -12.30 -15.15 2.16
CA SER A 49 -11.23 -14.48 1.42
C SER A 49 -11.73 -13.17 0.83
N LEU A 50 -10.96 -12.08 0.96
CA LEU A 50 -11.30 -10.81 0.31
C LEU A 50 -11.25 -10.86 -1.22
N ALA A 51 -10.68 -11.92 -1.80
CA ALA A 51 -10.80 -12.15 -3.24
C ALA A 51 -12.25 -12.49 -3.64
N ASN A 52 -13.07 -12.98 -2.71
CA ASN A 52 -14.49 -13.22 -2.92
C ASN A 52 -15.27 -11.94 -2.65
N TRP A 53 -16.10 -11.53 -3.62
CA TRP A 53 -16.92 -10.34 -3.50
C TRP A 53 -17.84 -10.31 -2.26
N PRO A 54 -18.53 -11.40 -1.88
CA PRO A 54 -19.40 -11.39 -0.71
C PRO A 54 -18.63 -11.14 0.60
N ASP A 55 -17.47 -11.77 0.78
CA ASP A 55 -16.62 -11.56 1.95
C ASP A 55 -16.11 -10.12 2.00
N PHE A 56 -15.66 -9.57 0.86
CA PHE A 56 -15.25 -8.18 0.75
C PHE A 56 -16.39 -7.20 1.09
N ALA A 57 -17.59 -7.44 0.55
CA ALA A 57 -18.75 -6.60 0.79
C ALA A 57 -19.13 -6.59 2.27
N ASN A 58 -19.10 -7.74 2.94
CA ASN A 58 -19.36 -7.85 4.39
C ASN A 58 -18.34 -7.06 5.20
N VAL A 59 -17.04 -7.19 4.89
CA VAL A 59 -15.98 -6.47 5.60
C VAL A 59 -16.11 -4.96 5.39
N LYS A 60 -16.41 -4.52 4.15
CA LYS A 60 -16.63 -3.10 3.90
C LYS A 60 -17.86 -2.56 4.63
N SER A 61 -18.97 -3.30 4.64
CA SER A 61 -20.15 -2.90 5.41
C SER A 61 -19.84 -2.79 6.90
N ALA A 62 -19.05 -3.72 7.46
CA ALA A 62 -18.61 -3.63 8.85
C ALA A 62 -17.72 -2.40 9.11
N LEU A 63 -16.86 -2.02 8.17
CA LEU A 63 -16.05 -0.79 8.27
C LEU A 63 -16.92 0.48 8.23
N ASP A 64 -17.91 0.52 7.33
CA ASP A 64 -18.83 1.65 7.24
C ASP A 64 -19.68 1.76 8.53
N THR A 65 -20.15 0.63 9.07
CA THR A 65 -20.85 0.56 10.37
C THR A 65 -19.96 1.03 11.51
N PHE A 66 -18.74 0.51 11.64
CA PHE A 66 -17.79 0.96 12.67
C PHE A 66 -17.51 2.47 12.60
N ALA A 67 -17.35 3.01 11.38
CA ALA A 67 -17.15 4.44 11.20
C ALA A 67 -18.36 5.26 11.67
N ASN A 68 -19.58 4.75 11.48
CA ASN A 68 -20.81 5.41 11.88
C ASN A 68 -21.12 5.24 13.39
N ASP A 69 -20.92 4.04 13.95
CA ASP A 69 -21.28 3.71 15.34
C ASP A 69 -20.39 4.46 16.36
N VAL A 70 -19.13 4.74 16.01
CA VAL A 70 -18.24 5.61 16.82
C VAL A 70 -18.83 7.02 17.02
N HIS A 71 -19.79 7.45 16.20
CA HIS A 71 -20.50 8.71 16.38
C HIS A 71 -21.67 8.63 17.36
N GLU A 72 -22.33 7.47 17.53
CA GLU A 72 -23.55 7.36 18.34
C GLU A 72 -23.25 7.24 19.85
N ASP A 73 -22.16 6.56 20.22
CA ASP A 73 -21.85 6.26 21.64
C ASP A 73 -21.28 7.44 22.43
N ASN A 74 -21.01 8.59 21.80
CA ASN A 74 -20.33 9.69 22.48
C ASN A 74 -20.80 11.07 21.98
N PRO A 75 -22.04 11.48 22.34
CA PRO A 75 -22.69 12.71 21.84
C PRO A 75 -21.97 14.00 22.26
N ASN A 76 -21.02 13.93 23.20
CA ASN A 76 -20.16 15.04 23.63
C ASN A 76 -18.78 15.03 22.95
N THR A 77 -18.54 14.17 21.96
CA THR A 77 -17.28 14.19 21.21
C THR A 77 -17.24 15.46 20.37
N ASP A 78 -16.24 16.30 20.64
CA ASP A 78 -15.98 17.53 19.91
C ASP A 78 -16.01 17.26 18.39
N ILE A 79 -16.96 17.90 17.70
CA ILE A 79 -17.11 17.82 16.25
C ILE A 79 -15.77 18.08 15.56
N MET A 80 -14.93 18.94 16.15
CA MET A 80 -13.58 19.22 15.66
C MET A 80 -12.65 18.01 15.78
N LEU A 81 -12.70 17.26 16.88
CA LEU A 81 -11.91 16.02 17.03
C LEU A 81 -12.32 14.97 15.99
N THR A 82 -13.62 14.88 15.73
CA THR A 82 -14.17 13.98 14.70
C THR A 82 -13.74 14.40 13.29
N LEU A 83 -13.86 15.69 12.96
CA LEU A 83 -13.37 16.24 11.70
C LEU A 83 -11.86 16.06 11.56
N HIS A 84 -11.09 16.22 12.63
CA HIS A 84 -9.65 15.96 12.62
C HIS A 84 -9.31 14.49 12.37
N ARG A 85 -10.04 13.54 12.95
CA ARG A 85 -9.85 12.10 12.68
C ARG A 85 -10.19 11.74 11.24
N ILE A 86 -11.31 12.24 10.72
CA ILE A 86 -11.70 12.05 9.31
C ILE A 86 -10.66 12.67 8.39
N ALA A 87 -10.22 13.89 8.69
CA ALA A 87 -9.16 14.57 7.94
C ALA A 87 -7.86 13.77 7.95
N GLN A 88 -7.40 13.30 9.11
CA GLN A 88 -6.18 12.49 9.23
C GLN A 88 -6.28 11.14 8.51
N ALA A 89 -7.47 10.55 8.44
CA ALA A 89 -7.71 9.35 7.66
C ALA A 89 -7.70 9.65 6.16
N GLN A 90 -8.36 10.73 5.72
CA GLN A 90 -8.51 11.08 4.30
C GLN A 90 -7.26 11.73 3.69
N PHE A 91 -6.47 12.44 4.48
CA PHE A 91 -5.24 13.05 4.00
C PHE A 91 -4.17 11.96 3.84
N PRO A 92 -3.64 11.77 2.62
CA PRO A 92 -2.62 10.77 2.41
C PRO A 92 -1.40 11.13 3.26
N ARG A 93 -1.04 10.24 4.19
CA ARG A 93 0.18 10.35 5.02
C ARG A 93 1.45 10.48 4.17
N PHE A 94 1.37 10.06 2.91
CA PHE A 94 2.45 10.16 1.93
C PHE A 94 2.13 11.17 0.85
N SER A 95 3.05 12.10 0.63
CA SER A 95 2.99 12.99 -0.53
C SER A 95 2.94 12.14 -1.81
N ARG A 96 1.96 12.37 -2.68
CA ARG A 96 1.86 11.64 -3.96
C ARG A 96 3.17 11.74 -4.74
N LEU A 97 3.65 10.58 -5.20
CA LEU A 97 4.83 10.48 -6.05
C LEU A 97 4.50 11.08 -7.42
N THR A 98 5.17 12.17 -7.81
CA THR A 98 4.98 12.80 -9.12
C THR A 98 6.22 12.59 -9.98
N ARG A 99 6.06 12.63 -11.31
CA ARG A 99 7.17 12.56 -12.26
C ARG A 99 8.28 13.57 -11.92
N ALA A 100 7.91 14.79 -11.55
CA ALA A 100 8.84 15.83 -11.12
C ALA A 100 9.59 15.47 -9.83
N LYS A 101 8.92 14.87 -8.84
CA LYS A 101 9.58 14.40 -7.61
C LYS A 101 10.57 13.29 -7.90
N ILE A 102 10.20 12.31 -8.73
CA ILE A 102 11.12 11.20 -9.05
C ILE A 102 12.35 11.70 -9.79
N GLY A 103 12.17 12.56 -10.81
CA GLY A 103 13.28 13.17 -11.54
C GLY A 103 14.22 13.98 -10.63
N ARG A 104 13.66 14.69 -9.65
CA ARG A 104 14.45 15.42 -8.64
C ARG A 104 15.28 14.48 -7.78
N TYR A 105 14.72 13.37 -7.29
CA TYR A 105 15.47 12.38 -6.52
C TYR A 105 16.58 11.74 -7.35
N LEU A 106 16.30 11.36 -8.60
CA LEU A 106 17.34 10.82 -9.50
C LEU A 106 18.49 11.82 -9.68
N ALA A 107 18.18 13.08 -9.98
CA ALA A 107 19.21 14.12 -10.13
C ALA A 107 20.02 14.33 -8.86
N MET A 108 19.36 14.31 -7.69
CA MET A 108 20.00 14.46 -6.39
C MET A 108 20.96 13.30 -6.09
N TYR A 109 20.53 12.04 -6.24
CA TYR A 109 21.37 10.88 -5.95
C TYR A 109 22.49 10.66 -6.96
N ARG A 110 22.39 11.24 -8.16
CA ARG A 110 23.49 11.26 -9.14
C ARG A 110 24.62 12.22 -8.77
N THR A 111 24.44 13.11 -7.79
CA THR A 111 25.53 13.99 -7.35
C THR A 111 26.68 13.17 -6.76
N PRO A 112 27.97 13.47 -7.05
CA PRO A 112 29.08 12.58 -6.70
C PRO A 112 29.14 12.20 -5.21
N ALA A 113 28.91 13.17 -4.32
CA ALA A 113 28.92 12.95 -2.88
C ALA A 113 27.81 12.00 -2.41
N LEU A 114 26.58 12.19 -2.90
CA LEU A 114 25.45 11.33 -2.52
C LEU A 114 25.50 9.98 -3.22
N ARG A 115 26.02 9.93 -4.45
CA ARG A 115 26.19 8.70 -5.22
C ARG A 115 27.10 7.73 -4.47
N ALA A 116 28.27 8.19 -4.01
CA ALA A 116 29.20 7.34 -3.27
C ALA A 116 28.56 6.74 -2.01
N ILE A 117 27.88 7.58 -1.22
CA ILE A 117 27.16 7.15 -0.01
C ILE A 117 26.05 6.15 -0.34
N PHE A 118 25.28 6.43 -1.40
CA PHE A 118 24.18 5.58 -1.84
C PHE A 118 24.70 4.20 -2.25
N GLU A 119 25.70 4.15 -3.12
CA GLU A 119 26.25 2.90 -3.65
C GLU A 119 26.91 2.06 -2.55
N GLU A 120 27.57 2.72 -1.59
CA GLU A 120 28.14 2.06 -0.40
C GLU A 120 27.06 1.38 0.45
N HIS A 121 25.95 2.06 0.74
CA HIS A 121 24.90 1.53 1.62
C HIS A 121 23.95 0.57 0.92
N MET A 122 23.63 0.85 -0.35
CA MET A 122 22.63 0.11 -1.11
C MET A 122 23.25 -1.06 -1.86
N GLY A 123 24.56 -1.04 -2.13
CA GLY A 123 25.27 -2.09 -2.86
C GLY A 123 24.80 -2.25 -4.32
N ILE A 124 24.20 -1.20 -4.87
CA ILE A 124 23.66 -1.10 -6.24
C ILE A 124 23.90 0.34 -6.72
N ASP A 125 24.19 0.50 -8.02
CA ASP A 125 24.36 1.82 -8.59
C ASP A 125 23.03 2.60 -8.64
N VAL A 126 23.14 3.93 -8.57
CA VAL A 126 21.98 4.83 -8.54
C VAL A 126 21.12 4.63 -9.79
N ASP A 127 21.73 4.48 -10.96
CA ASP A 127 21.00 4.41 -12.22
C ASP A 127 20.18 3.11 -12.32
N THR A 128 20.79 1.98 -12.00
CA THR A 128 20.13 0.67 -11.92
C THR A 128 19.02 0.67 -10.88
N TYR A 129 19.24 1.26 -9.70
CA TYR A 129 18.18 1.38 -8.68
C TYR A 129 16.97 2.13 -9.21
N PHE A 130 17.17 3.27 -9.88
CA PHE A 130 16.06 4.05 -10.42
C PHE A 130 15.42 3.38 -11.63
N VAL A 131 16.18 2.73 -12.51
CA VAL A 131 15.65 1.94 -13.63
C VAL A 131 14.73 0.82 -13.13
N LEU A 132 15.18 0.05 -12.14
CA LEU A 132 14.35 -0.98 -11.51
C LEU A 132 13.13 -0.38 -10.82
N THR A 133 13.30 0.74 -10.09
CA THR A 133 12.17 1.46 -9.46
C THR A 133 11.12 1.87 -10.49
N PHE A 134 11.52 2.39 -11.65
CA PHE A 134 10.60 2.75 -12.72
C PHE A 134 9.90 1.53 -13.32
N ALA A 135 10.64 0.44 -13.54
CA ALA A 135 10.06 -0.80 -14.05
C ALA A 135 9.03 -1.38 -13.06
N VAL A 136 9.33 -1.36 -11.76
CA VAL A 136 8.40 -1.76 -10.70
C VAL A 136 7.16 -0.88 -10.67
N ILE A 137 7.30 0.44 -10.70
CA ILE A 137 6.15 1.37 -10.71
C ILE A 137 5.29 1.12 -11.96
N ALA A 138 5.89 1.00 -13.13
CA ALA A 138 5.16 0.74 -14.38
C ALA A 138 4.42 -0.61 -14.34
N SER A 139 5.07 -1.65 -13.79
CA SER A 139 4.46 -2.95 -13.58
C SER A 139 3.29 -2.85 -12.59
N ALA A 140 3.46 -2.16 -11.47
CA ALA A 140 2.44 -1.98 -10.43
C ALA A 140 1.21 -1.22 -10.93
N LEU A 141 1.39 -0.25 -11.84
CA LEU A 141 0.29 0.43 -12.51
C LEU A 141 -0.52 -0.49 -13.43
N SER A 142 0.08 -1.58 -13.90
CA SER A 142 -0.54 -2.53 -14.83
C SER A 142 -1.07 -3.77 -14.13
N ARG A 143 -0.44 -4.20 -13.04
CA ARG A 143 -0.72 -5.45 -12.31
C ARG A 143 -0.44 -5.26 -10.82
N VAL A 144 -1.33 -5.79 -9.99
CA VAL A 144 -1.20 -5.73 -8.52
C VAL A 144 -0.11 -6.68 -7.99
N GLN A 145 0.25 -7.71 -8.76
CA GLN A 145 1.29 -8.67 -8.43
C GLN A 145 2.53 -8.44 -9.27
N MET A 146 3.70 -8.62 -8.64
CA MET A 146 4.99 -8.45 -9.29
C MET A 146 5.82 -9.72 -9.14
N ASN A 147 6.44 -10.14 -10.25
CA ASN A 147 7.38 -11.23 -10.26
C ASN A 147 8.80 -10.70 -9.97
N THR A 148 9.36 -11.03 -8.81
CA THR A 148 10.73 -10.65 -8.43
C THR A 148 11.80 -11.38 -9.22
N MET A 149 11.42 -12.44 -9.96
CA MET A 149 12.30 -13.21 -10.85
C MET A 149 12.21 -12.74 -12.30
N THR A 150 11.65 -11.55 -12.55
CA THR A 150 11.62 -10.95 -13.89
C THR A 150 13.05 -10.70 -14.36
N ASP A 151 13.33 -11.05 -15.61
CA ASP A 151 14.60 -10.75 -16.25
C ASP A 151 14.65 -9.27 -16.68
N TYR A 152 15.67 -8.56 -16.22
CA TYR A 152 15.91 -7.14 -16.48
C TYR A 152 17.17 -6.90 -17.32
N GLU A 153 17.77 -7.94 -17.91
CA GLU A 153 18.95 -7.81 -18.79
C GLU A 153 18.69 -6.86 -19.97
N ILE A 154 17.45 -6.83 -20.49
CA ILE A 154 17.04 -5.89 -21.55
C ILE A 154 17.15 -4.41 -21.13
N LEU A 155 17.15 -4.13 -19.82
CA LEU A 155 17.35 -2.79 -19.26
C LEU A 155 18.82 -2.56 -18.84
N GLY A 156 19.72 -3.49 -19.15
CA GLY A 156 21.13 -3.44 -18.76
C GLY A 156 21.38 -3.79 -17.30
N VAL A 157 20.42 -4.46 -16.64
CA VAL A 157 20.51 -4.81 -15.21
C VAL A 157 20.81 -6.29 -15.05
N ASP A 158 21.92 -6.61 -14.40
CA ASP A 158 22.27 -7.99 -14.08
C ASP A 158 21.34 -8.57 -12.98
N ARG A 159 21.16 -9.89 -13.01
CA ARG A 159 20.31 -10.60 -12.05
C ARG A 159 20.76 -10.43 -10.60
N SER A 160 22.05 -10.30 -10.33
CA SER A 160 22.54 -10.07 -8.97
C SER A 160 22.09 -8.69 -8.45
N GLN A 161 22.06 -7.67 -9.32
CA GLN A 161 21.61 -6.33 -8.97
C GLN A 161 20.09 -6.27 -8.76
N SER A 162 19.31 -6.93 -9.63
CA SER A 162 17.86 -7.01 -9.45
C SER A 162 17.48 -7.75 -8.16
N THR A 163 18.21 -8.81 -7.82
CA THR A 163 18.04 -9.55 -6.56
C THR A 163 18.28 -8.64 -5.35
N ARG A 164 19.41 -7.92 -5.31
CA ARG A 164 19.73 -6.96 -4.24
C ARG A 164 18.65 -5.88 -4.10
N PHE A 165 18.15 -5.37 -5.22
CA PHE A 165 17.07 -4.39 -5.19
C PHE A 165 15.79 -4.97 -4.56
N PHE A 166 15.34 -6.15 -4.98
CA PHE A 166 14.14 -6.76 -4.42
C PHE A 166 14.30 -7.18 -2.97
N GLU A 167 15.46 -7.65 -2.53
CA GLU A 167 15.74 -7.93 -1.11
C GLU A 167 15.58 -6.69 -0.22
N ARG A 168 15.77 -5.49 -0.77
CA ARG A 168 15.61 -4.23 -0.03
C ARG A 168 14.18 -3.69 -0.02
N ILE A 169 13.47 -3.81 -1.15
CA ILE A 169 12.11 -3.26 -1.27
C ILE A 169 11.01 -4.26 -0.91
N SER A 170 11.33 -5.55 -0.88
CA SER A 170 10.44 -6.59 -0.39
C SER A 170 10.73 -6.89 1.07
N GLY A 171 9.69 -7.14 1.84
CA GLY A 171 9.78 -7.53 3.24
C GLY A 171 8.84 -8.69 3.51
N SER A 172 9.15 -9.48 4.54
CA SER A 172 8.21 -10.48 5.01
C SER A 172 7.08 -9.83 5.82
N LEU A 173 5.91 -10.46 5.80
CA LEU A 173 4.74 -9.97 6.52
C LEU A 173 4.93 -10.01 8.06
N GLU A 174 5.84 -10.86 8.54
CA GLU A 174 6.11 -11.07 9.97
C GLU A 174 6.66 -9.82 10.68
N PRO A 175 7.80 -9.21 10.28
CA PRO A 175 8.28 -7.95 10.82
C PRO A 175 7.26 -6.82 10.73
N MET A 176 6.52 -6.74 9.61
CA MET A 176 5.49 -5.71 9.42
C MET A 176 4.37 -5.83 10.46
N ARG A 177 3.87 -7.05 10.69
CA ARG A 177 2.85 -7.32 11.71
C ARG A 177 3.35 -7.03 13.11
N LYS A 178 4.56 -7.47 13.46
CA LYS A 178 5.15 -7.20 14.78
C LYS A 178 5.21 -5.68 15.04
N LYS A 179 5.70 -4.91 14.07
CA LYS A 179 5.74 -3.45 14.14
C LYS A 179 4.35 -2.84 14.30
N LEU A 180 3.33 -3.35 13.60
CA LEU A 180 1.94 -2.89 13.74
C LEU A 180 1.37 -3.17 15.13
N ILE A 181 1.61 -4.36 15.68
CA ILE A 181 1.19 -4.73 17.05
C ILE A 181 1.86 -3.80 18.07
N ASP A 182 3.16 -3.57 17.94
CA ASP A 182 3.91 -2.68 18.84
C ASP A 182 3.40 -1.23 18.75
N THR A 183 3.05 -0.77 17.54
CA THR A 183 2.48 0.57 17.32
C THR A 183 1.09 0.70 17.93
N GLN A 184 0.24 -0.33 17.83
CA GLN A 184 -1.10 -0.33 18.42
C GLN A 184 -1.08 -0.35 19.96
N ARG A 185 -0.02 -0.91 20.55
CA ARG A 185 0.16 -0.99 22.00
C ARG A 185 0.77 0.26 22.64
N ARG A 186 1.41 1.13 21.86
CA ARG A 186 1.90 2.41 22.38
C ARG A 186 0.71 3.35 22.65
N PRO A 187 0.59 3.92 23.87
CA PRO A 187 -0.35 5.00 24.10
C PRO A 187 0.03 6.18 23.19
N PRO A 188 -0.93 7.03 22.79
CA PRO A 188 -0.64 8.22 22.01
C PRO A 188 0.25 9.14 22.87
N ASP A 189 1.50 9.32 22.45
CA ASP A 189 2.33 10.41 22.93
C ASP A 189 1.69 11.71 22.39
N PHE A 190 1.04 12.46 23.29
CA PHE A 190 0.58 13.81 23.00
C PHE A 190 1.80 14.73 23.09
N GLU A 191 2.38 15.08 21.93
CA GLU A 191 3.20 16.29 21.75
C GLU A 191 2.38 17.36 21.02
#